data_AF-A0A379X1W3-F1
#
_entry.id   AF-A0A379X1W3-F1
#
_cell.length_a   1.000
_cell.length_b   1.000
_cell.length_c   1.000
_cell.angle_alpha   90.00
_cell.angle_beta   90.00
_cell.angle_gamma   90.00
#
_symmetry.space_group_name_H-M   'P 1'
#
loop_
_entity.id
_entity.type
_entity.pdbx_description
1 polymer ?
#
loop_
_entity_poly.entity_id
_entity_poly.type
_entity_poly.pdbx_seq_one_letter_code
_entity_poly.pdbx_strand_id
1 'polypeptide(L)'
;MDISAVIFATHRIRLLPDEGKIPWDEPAFSQRMLENHLSQDHDWASRRLTVIEQQVTWITRQLPAGARILDLGCGPGFYTRLLAERGFTAQA
;
A
#
# COMPACT_ATOMS: atom_id res chain seq x y z
N MET A 1 -18.96 8.34 3.18
CA MET A 1 -18.84 6.94 3.63
C MET A 1 -18.18 6.96 4.99
N ASP A 2 -18.85 6.49 6.04
CA ASP A 2 -18.28 6.39 7.38
C ASP A 2 -17.34 5.18 7.45
N ILE A 3 -16.07 5.39 7.83
CA ILE A 3 -15.07 4.32 7.95
C ILE A 3 -15.47 3.29 9.01
N SER A 4 -16.30 3.69 9.98
CA SER A 4 -16.83 2.80 11.01
C SER A 4 -17.57 1.60 10.39
N ALA A 5 -18.25 1.80 9.27
CA ALA A 5 -18.90 0.70 8.56
C ALA A 5 -17.89 -0.32 8.05
N VAL A 6 -16.70 0.08 7.57
CA VAL A 6 -15.64 -0.86 7.14
C VAL A 6 -15.02 -1.57 8.34
N ILE A 7 -14.76 -0.83 9.42
CA ILE A 7 -14.13 -1.36 10.64
C ILE A 7 -15.03 -2.40 11.32
N PHE A 8 -16.35 -2.17 11.34
CA PHE A 8 -17.31 -3.00 12.08
C PHE A 8 -18.14 -3.95 11.20
N ALA A 9 -18.15 -3.81 9.87
CA ALA A 9 -18.88 -4.74 8.99
C ALA A 9 -18.25 -6.13 8.94
N THR A 10 -16.94 -6.25 9.17
CA THR A 10 -16.26 -7.54 9.10
C THR A 10 -16.45 -8.33 10.38
N HIS A 11 -17.31 -9.34 10.31
CA HIS A 11 -17.26 -10.48 11.24
C HIS A 11 -15.86 -11.11 11.14
N ARG A 12 -15.35 -11.74 12.22
CA ARG A 12 -14.03 -12.41 12.20
C ARG A 12 -13.95 -13.34 10.97
N ILE A 13 -13.13 -12.96 10.01
CA ILE A 13 -12.83 -13.80 8.83
C ILE A 13 -12.14 -15.05 9.36
N ARG A 14 -12.80 -16.21 9.22
CA ARG A 14 -12.15 -17.50 9.40
C ARG A 14 -11.58 -17.91 8.06
N LEU A 15 -10.29 -18.21 8.05
CA LEU A 15 -9.62 -18.83 6.92
C LEU A 15 -10.23 -20.23 6.69
N LEU A 16 -10.27 -20.66 5.44
CA LEU A 16 -10.59 -22.06 5.11
C LEU A 16 -9.51 -23.00 5.69
N PRO A 17 -9.81 -24.31 5.88
CA PRO A 17 -8.89 -25.25 6.54
C PRO A 17 -7.47 -25.31 5.97
N ASP A 18 -7.31 -25.04 4.66
CA ASP A 18 -6.03 -25.08 3.95
C ASP A 18 -5.50 -23.68 3.57
N GLU A 19 -6.16 -22.62 4.04
CA GLU A 19 -5.69 -21.24 3.83
C GLU A 19 -4.70 -20.85 4.92
N GLY A 20 -3.46 -20.57 4.49
CA GLY A 20 -2.42 -20.00 5.34
C GLY A 20 -2.32 -18.48 5.16
N LYS A 21 -1.81 -17.81 6.20
CA LYS A 21 -1.31 -16.44 6.02
C LYS A 21 -0.03 -16.48 5.19
N ILE A 22 0.18 -15.44 4.38
CA ILE A 22 1.50 -15.20 3.79
C ILE A 22 2.50 -15.04 4.94
N PRO A 23 3.68 -15.70 4.91
CA PRO A 23 4.61 -15.77 6.03
C PRO A 23 5.46 -14.49 6.16
N TRP A 24 4.80 -13.35 6.36
CA TRP A 24 5.44 -12.04 6.51
C TRP A 24 6.31 -11.90 7.78
N ASP A 25 6.14 -12.81 8.75
CA ASP A 25 6.94 -12.88 9.97
C ASP A 25 8.22 -13.71 9.80
N GLU A 26 8.37 -14.47 8.71
CA GLU A 26 9.57 -15.22 8.41
C GLU A 26 10.68 -14.31 7.84
N PRO A 27 11.83 -14.15 8.52
CA PRO A 27 12.85 -13.17 8.11
C PRO A 27 13.35 -13.36 6.68
N ALA A 28 13.60 -14.60 6.27
CA ALA A 28 14.09 -14.90 4.92
C ALA A 28 13.04 -14.61 3.84
N PHE A 29 11.76 -14.85 4.13
CA PHE A 29 10.67 -14.52 3.21
C PHE A 29 10.53 -13.01 3.07
N SER A 30 10.50 -12.29 4.19
CA SER A 30 10.32 -10.83 4.21
C SER A 30 11.48 -10.09 3.57
N GLN A 31 12.71 -10.57 3.76
CA GLN A 31 13.87 -10.01 3.05
C GLN A 31 13.72 -10.15 1.53
N ARG A 32 13.41 -11.35 1.02
CA ARG A 32 13.20 -11.56 -0.42
C ARG A 32 12.04 -10.72 -0.95
N MET A 33 10.94 -10.63 -0.20
CA MET A 33 9.81 -9.81 -0.62
C MET A 33 10.16 -8.33 -0.67
N LEU A 34 10.94 -7.82 0.29
CA LEU A 34 11.42 -6.45 0.24
C LEU A 34 12.32 -6.20 -0.97
N GLU A 35 13.25 -7.11 -1.28
CA GLU A 35 14.08 -7.04 -2.48
C GLU A 35 13.23 -6.97 -3.76
N ASN A 36 12.20 -7.81 -3.87
CA ASN A 36 11.26 -7.76 -5.00
C ASN A 36 10.46 -6.45 -5.04
N HIS A 37 10.03 -5.92 -3.90
CA HIS A 37 9.33 -4.63 -3.82
C HIS A 37 10.22 -3.46 -4.26
N LEU A 38 11.51 -3.49 -3.91
CA LEU A 38 12.44 -2.42 -4.26
C LEU A 38 12.93 -2.51 -5.71
N SER A 39 12.94 -3.70 -6.30
CA SER A 39 13.34 -3.91 -7.70
C SER A 39 12.51 -3.07 -8.66
N GLN A 40 13.19 -2.42 -9.61
CA GLN A 40 12.57 -1.66 -10.70
C GLN A 40 12.61 -2.41 -12.03
N ASP A 41 13.00 -3.69 -12.02
CA ASP A 41 13.11 -4.53 -13.21
C ASP A 41 11.76 -5.14 -13.62
N HIS A 42 10.77 -5.13 -12.71
CA HIS A 42 9.46 -5.70 -12.91
C HIS A 42 8.37 -4.96 -12.12
N ASP A 43 7.10 -5.27 -12.41
CA ASP A 43 5.93 -4.68 -11.74
C ASP A 43 5.23 -5.66 -10.76
N TRP A 44 5.89 -6.74 -10.33
CA TRP A 44 5.25 -7.84 -9.60
C TRP A 44 4.87 -7.54 -8.15
N ALA A 45 5.83 -7.07 -7.35
CA ALA A 45 5.61 -6.78 -5.93
C ALA A 45 5.23 -5.31 -5.73
N SER A 46 6.00 -4.40 -6.30
CA SER A 46 5.60 -3.01 -6.53
C SER A 46 5.63 -2.73 -8.02
N ARG A 47 4.77 -1.81 -8.47
CA ARG A 47 4.93 -1.19 -9.79
C ARG A 47 6.20 -0.37 -9.82
N ARG A 48 6.80 -0.24 -11.00
CA ARG A 48 7.94 0.66 -11.23
C ARG A 48 7.58 2.10 -10.90
N LEU A 49 8.56 2.85 -10.43
CA LEU A 49 8.42 4.24 -9.97
C LEU A 49 7.79 5.13 -11.03
N THR A 50 8.11 4.95 -12.31
CA THR A 50 7.51 5.72 -13.41
C THR A 50 5.98 5.58 -13.48
N VAL A 51 5.45 4.38 -13.20
CA VAL A 51 4.01 4.12 -13.14
C VAL A 51 3.43 4.69 -11.85
N ILE A 52 4.11 4.49 -10.72
CA ILE A 52 3.68 5.04 -9.42
C ILE A 52 3.59 6.58 -9.49
N GLU A 53 4.57 7.26 -10.08
CA GLU A 53 4.58 8.72 -10.25
C GLU A 53 3.41 9.24 -11.07
N GLN A 54 3.07 8.54 -12.16
CA GLN A 54 1.89 8.85 -12.97
C GLN A 54 0.60 8.67 -12.16
N GLN A 55 0.51 7.58 -11.39
CA GLN A 55 -0.65 7.31 -10.54
C GLN A 55 -0.78 8.33 -9.41
N VAL A 56 0.31 8.66 -8.72
CA VAL A 56 0.33 9.70 -7.68
C VAL A 56 -0.11 11.03 -8.29
N THR A 57 0.41 11.39 -9.47
CA THR A 57 0.00 12.62 -10.16
C THR A 57 -1.50 12.63 -10.46
N TRP A 58 -2.05 11.50 -10.91
CA TRP A 58 -3.48 11.35 -11.14
C TRP A 58 -4.29 11.47 -9.84
N ILE A 59 -3.89 10.77 -8.76
CA ILE A 59 -4.53 10.79 -7.44
C ILE A 59 -4.57 12.23 -6.89
N THR A 60 -3.43 12.93 -6.91
CA THR A 60 -3.33 14.28 -6.33
C THR A 60 -4.19 15.31 -7.07
N ARG A 61 -4.56 15.06 -8.32
CA ARG A 61 -5.51 15.92 -9.08
C ARG A 61 -6.96 15.71 -8.68
N GLN A 62 -7.29 14.60 -8.01
CA GLN A 62 -8.65 14.30 -7.56
C GLN A 62 -8.94 14.85 -6.16
N LEU A 63 -7.92 15.33 -5.45
CA LEU A 63 -8.00 15.66 -4.03
C LEU A 63 -7.73 17.15 -3.79
N PRO A 64 -8.34 17.76 -2.76
CA PRO A 64 -7.97 19.10 -2.35
C PRO A 64 -6.52 19.12 -1.84
N ALA A 65 -5.87 20.28 -1.98
CA ALA A 65 -4.52 20.48 -1.45
C ALA A 65 -4.48 20.20 0.06
N GLY A 66 -3.45 19.47 0.50
CA GLY A 66 -3.27 19.12 1.91
C GLY A 66 -4.21 18.05 2.45
N ALA A 67 -4.93 17.32 1.59
CA ALA A 67 -5.79 16.22 2.04
C ALA A 67 -5.02 15.17 2.86
N ARG A 68 -5.74 14.52 3.77
CA ARG A 68 -5.25 13.37 4.53
C ARG A 68 -5.56 12.09 3.78
N ILE A 69 -4.56 11.22 3.61
CA ILE A 69 -4.65 10.00 2.83
C ILE A 69 -4.24 8.82 3.71
N LEU A 70 -4.99 7.72 3.62
CA LEU A 70 -4.64 6.42 4.19
C LEU A 70 -4.19 5.49 3.05
N ASP A 71 -2.93 5.08 3.08
CA ASP A 71 -2.27 4.21 2.08
C ASP A 71 -2.35 2.75 2.54
N LEU A 72 -3.48 2.10 2.28
CA LEU A 72 -3.70 0.70 2.68
C LEU A 72 -2.87 -0.24 1.80
N GLY A 73 -2.04 -1.07 2.43
CA GLY A 73 -1.10 -1.93 1.69
C GLY A 73 0.07 -1.15 1.11
N CYS A 74 0.57 -0.18 1.86
CA CYS A 74 1.64 0.77 1.50
C CYS A 74 2.95 0.12 1.00
N GLY A 75 3.17 -1.18 1.27
CA GLY A 75 4.37 -1.92 0.87
C GLY A 75 5.64 -1.22 1.38
N PRO A 76 6.65 -0.96 0.52
CA PRO A 76 7.86 -0.24 0.93
C PRO A 76 7.65 1.29 1.08
N GLY A 77 6.42 1.79 0.91
CA GLY A 77 6.07 3.20 1.13
C GLY A 77 6.27 4.13 -0.07
N PHE A 78 6.36 3.62 -1.30
CA PHE A 78 6.57 4.46 -2.49
C PHE A 78 5.46 5.49 -2.70
N TYR A 79 4.19 5.10 -2.56
CA TYR A 79 3.06 6.04 -2.70
C TYR A 79 3.05 7.03 -1.55
N THR A 80 3.10 6.55 -0.30
CA THR A 80 3.20 7.40 0.90
C THR A 80 4.28 8.48 0.78
N ARG A 81 5.51 8.11 0.38
CA ARG A 81 6.62 9.07 0.18
C ARG A 81 6.28 10.13 -0.87
N LEU A 82 5.86 9.71 -2.06
CA LEU A 82 5.58 10.61 -3.18
C LEU A 82 4.37 11.52 -2.95
N LEU A 83 3.40 11.06 -2.14
CA LEU A 83 2.26 11.86 -1.68
C LEU A 83 2.71 12.91 -0.66
N ALA A 84 3.55 12.53 0.31
CA ALA A 84 4.10 13.45 1.31
C ALA A 84 4.95 14.55 0.66
N GLU A 85 5.79 14.21 -0.32
CA GLU A 85 6.58 15.18 -1.12
C GLU A 85 5.70 16.20 -1.86
N ARG A 86 4.44 15.86 -2.14
CA ARG A 86 3.45 16.75 -2.78
C ARG A 86 2.60 17.54 -1.78
N GLY A 87 2.93 17.49 -0.49
CA GLY A 87 2.26 18.25 0.56
C GLY A 87 0.99 17.59 1.13
N PHE A 88 0.77 16.30 0.86
CA PHE A 88 -0.32 15.55 1.47
C PHE A 88 0.11 14.94 2.81
N THR A 89 -0.84 14.77 3.73
CA THR A 89 -0.59 13.98 4.95
C THR A 89 -0.97 12.52 4.67
N ALA A 90 0.01 11.68 4.37
CA ALA A 90 -0.21 10.26 4.11
C ALA A 90 0.13 9.40 5.35
N GLN A 91 -0.73 8.44 5.66
CA GLN A 91 -0.53 7.43 6.71
C GLN A 91 -0.50 6.05 6.06
N ALA A 92 0.51 5.25 6.42
CA ALA A 92 0.78 3.92 5.91
C ALA A 92 0.35 2.84 6.92
#